data_AF-A0A9R0SDC0-F1
#
_entry.id   AF-A0A9R0SDC0-F1
#
_cell.length_a   1.000
_cell.length_b   1.000
_cell.length_c   1.000
_cell.angle_alpha   90.00
_cell.angle_beta   90.00
_cell.angle_gamma   90.00
#
_symmetry.space_group_name_H-M   'P 1'
#
loop_
_entity.id
_entity.type
_entity.pdbx_description
1 polymer ?
#
loop_
_entity_poly.entity_id
_entity_poly.type
_entity_poly.pdbx_seq_one_letter_code
_entity_poly.pdbx_strand_id
1 'polypeptide(L)'
;MAVGEALRRLCEEIGWSYAVFWKAIGAADPVHLVWEDGYCGHTPCPAGSEASQARAAELGCSAAVDSICSLVRKDMAEQVHVVGEGTIGRVAFTGSHQWIIHGTADDHGLSSEVASEMHYQFRAGIKTIAIIPVLPRGVLQLGSTGVV
;
A
#
# COMPACT_ATOMS: atom_id res chain seq x y z
N MET A 1 4.23 5.61 19.64
CA MET A 1 3.61 6.11 18.40
C MET A 1 2.50 5.15 18.03
N ALA A 2 1.28 5.64 17.81
CA ALA A 2 0.20 4.81 17.25
C ALA A 2 0.56 4.43 15.80
N VAL A 3 0.18 3.23 15.35
CA VAL A 3 0.50 2.73 14.00
C VAL A 3 0.00 3.70 12.93
N GLY A 4 -1.27 4.11 13.00
CA GLY A 4 -1.86 5.07 12.06
C GLY A 4 -1.12 6.39 11.93
N GLU A 5 -0.54 6.93 13.02
CA GLU A 5 0.23 8.17 12.94
C GLU A 5 1.54 7.99 12.17
N ALA A 6 2.21 6.84 12.31
CA ALA A 6 3.38 6.53 11.50
C ALA A 6 3.03 6.35 10.02
N LEU A 7 1.91 5.67 9.72
CA LEU A 7 1.41 5.49 8.35
C LEU A 7 1.03 6.83 7.70
N ARG A 8 0.40 7.74 8.47
CA ARG A 8 0.10 9.11 8.03
C ARG A 8 1.36 9.85 7.61
N ARG A 9 2.40 9.86 8.47
CA ARG A 9 3.66 10.56 8.19
C ARG A 9 4.39 9.99 6.97
N LEU A 10 4.35 8.67 6.77
CA LEU A 10 4.90 8.04 5.57
C LEU A 10 4.21 8.55 4.29
N CYS A 11 2.91 8.83 4.33
CA CYS A 11 2.22 9.35 3.16
C CYS A 11 2.39 10.88 3.01
N GLU A 12 2.22 11.64 4.09
CA GLU A 12 2.19 13.10 4.05
C GLU A 12 3.58 13.77 4.04
N GLU A 13 4.57 13.18 4.71
CA GLU A 13 5.92 13.75 4.81
C GLU A 13 6.88 13.13 3.78
N ILE A 14 6.77 11.82 3.53
CA ILE A 14 7.67 11.11 2.61
C ILE A 14 7.09 11.02 1.19
N GLY A 15 5.77 11.13 1.03
CA GLY A 15 5.10 11.18 -0.28
C GLY A 15 4.60 9.84 -0.81
N TRP A 16 4.46 8.81 0.02
CA TRP A 16 3.81 7.57 -0.38
C TRP A 16 2.31 7.79 -0.65
N SER A 17 1.76 7.16 -1.70
CA SER A 17 0.34 7.26 -2.01
C SER A 17 -0.53 6.49 -1.01
N TYR A 18 -0.02 5.38 -0.47
CA TYR A 18 -0.61 4.72 0.68
C TYR A 18 0.44 3.98 1.52
N ALA A 19 0.06 3.68 2.76
CA ALA A 19 0.80 2.82 3.68
C ALA A 19 -0.18 1.91 4.44
N VAL A 20 0.12 0.62 4.53
CA VAL A 20 -0.67 -0.38 5.26
C VAL A 20 0.25 -1.17 6.19
N PHE A 21 -0.22 -1.42 7.41
CA PHE A 21 0.45 -2.31 8.33
C PHE A 21 -0.33 -3.61 8.50
N TRP A 22 0.32 -4.71 8.17
CA TRP A 22 -0.17 -6.08 8.36
C TRP A 22 0.37 -6.63 9.67
N LYS A 23 -0.50 -6.86 10.65
CA LYS A 23 -0.12 -7.40 11.96
C LYS A 23 -0.03 -8.91 11.92
N ALA A 24 1.05 -9.45 12.48
CA ALA A 24 1.18 -10.87 12.73
C ALA A 24 0.28 -11.31 13.90
N ILE A 25 -0.58 -12.30 13.66
CA ILE A 25 -1.44 -12.93 14.64
C ILE A 25 -1.24 -14.45 14.65
N GLY A 26 -1.40 -15.05 15.82
CA GLY A 26 -1.16 -16.47 16.05
C GLY A 26 0.13 -16.74 16.82
N ALA A 27 0.08 -17.74 17.70
CA ALA A 27 1.22 -18.17 18.52
C ALA A 27 1.91 -19.43 17.97
N ALA A 28 1.30 -20.11 16.99
CA ALA A 28 1.78 -21.34 16.38
C ALA A 28 1.61 -21.29 14.85
N ASP A 29 2.30 -22.19 14.15
CA ASP A 29 2.28 -22.33 12.69
C ASP A 29 0.90 -22.85 12.20
N PRO A 30 0.19 -22.15 11.30
CA PRO A 30 0.62 -20.94 10.60
C PRO A 30 0.30 -19.63 11.32
N VAL A 31 1.29 -18.72 11.32
CA VAL A 31 1.10 -17.31 11.68
C VAL A 31 0.44 -16.59 10.49
N HIS A 32 -0.56 -15.79 10.77
CA HIS A 32 -1.28 -15.01 9.76
C HIS A 32 -0.94 -13.53 9.88
N LEU A 33 -0.99 -12.83 8.75
CA LEU A 33 -0.85 -11.39 8.64
C LEU A 33 -2.23 -10.82 8.29
N VAL A 34 -2.77 -10.01 9.18
CA VAL A 34 -4.08 -9.37 9.02
C VAL A 34 -3.93 -7.86 8.99
N TRP A 35 -4.85 -7.19 8.31
CA TRP A 35 -4.90 -5.74 8.27
C TRP A 35 -5.08 -5.17 9.70
N GLU A 36 -4.14 -4.35 10.17
CA GLU A 36 -4.27 -3.64 11.46
C GLU A 36 -4.62 -2.18 11.26
N ASP A 37 -3.96 -1.51 10.31
CA ASP A 37 -4.23 -0.12 9.99
C ASP A 37 -3.75 0.22 8.57
N GLY A 38 -4.29 1.30 8.01
CA GLY A 38 -4.00 1.74 6.66
C GLY A 38 -4.28 3.23 6.47
N TYR A 39 -3.36 3.91 5.82
CA TYR A 39 -3.48 5.30 5.42
C TYR A 39 -3.35 5.43 3.90
N CYS A 40 -4.23 6.19 3.28
CA CYS A 40 -4.12 6.62 1.90
C CYS A 40 -3.91 8.13 1.94
N GLY A 41 -2.92 8.63 1.20
CA GLY A 41 -2.61 10.04 1.14
C GLY A 41 -3.79 10.83 0.58
N HIS A 42 -4.19 11.87 1.28
CA HIS A 42 -4.90 12.99 0.68
C HIS A 42 -3.86 13.76 -0.12
N THR A 43 -3.98 13.92 -1.42
CA THR A 43 -3.31 15.06 -2.06
C THR A 43 -4.01 16.30 -1.55
N PRO A 44 -3.42 17.15 -0.68
CA PRO A 44 -3.99 18.46 -0.47
C PRO A 44 -3.75 19.17 -1.79
N CYS A 45 -4.82 19.51 -2.52
CA CYS A 45 -4.73 20.66 -3.41
C CYS A 45 -4.04 21.77 -2.60
N PRO A 46 -2.99 22.43 -3.13
CA PRO A 46 -2.28 23.44 -2.37
C PRO A 46 -3.33 24.42 -1.84
N ALA A 47 -3.36 24.64 -0.53
CA ALA A 47 -4.27 25.56 0.11
C ALA A 47 -3.99 26.97 -0.44
N GLY A 48 -4.70 27.30 -1.52
CA GLY A 48 -4.56 28.50 -2.31
C GLY A 48 -5.93 28.83 -2.87
N SER A 49 -6.68 29.61 -2.08
CA SER A 49 -7.98 30.20 -2.39
C SER A 49 -9.18 29.25 -2.45
N GLU A 50 -10.24 29.62 -1.73
CA GLU A 50 -11.56 28.97 -1.73
C GLU A 50 -12.25 28.96 -3.10
N ALA A 51 -11.69 29.66 -4.10
CA ALA A 51 -12.15 29.59 -5.49
C ALA A 51 -11.73 28.29 -6.23
N SER A 52 -10.81 27.50 -5.66
CA SER A 52 -10.23 26.32 -6.32
C SER A 52 -10.98 25.01 -6.06
N GLN A 53 -11.84 24.95 -5.03
CA GLN A 53 -12.59 23.73 -4.68
C GLN A 53 -13.66 23.38 -5.73
N ALA A 54 -14.23 24.38 -6.41
CA ALA A 54 -15.16 24.16 -7.51
C ALA A 54 -14.47 23.61 -8.78
N ARG A 55 -13.14 23.78 -8.93
CA ARG A 55 -12.37 23.31 -10.10
C ARG A 55 -11.63 21.99 -9.85
N ALA A 56 -11.27 21.67 -8.60
CA ALA A 56 -10.66 20.39 -8.24
C ALA A 56 -11.62 19.20 -8.44
N ALA A 57 -12.92 19.44 -8.27
CA ALA A 57 -13.98 18.47 -8.58
C ALA A 57 -14.11 18.19 -10.10
N GLU A 58 -13.61 19.07 -10.97
CA GLU A 58 -13.70 18.91 -12.43
C GLU A 58 -12.47 18.25 -13.08
N LEU A 59 -11.42 17.91 -12.32
CA LEU A 59 -10.14 17.41 -12.84
C LEU A 59 -9.79 15.96 -12.45
N GLY A 60 -10.71 15.18 -11.89
CA GLY A 60 -10.53 13.73 -11.68
C GLY A 60 -9.57 13.33 -10.54
N CYS A 61 -8.94 14.29 -9.85
CA CYS A 61 -8.08 14.02 -8.70
C CYS A 61 -8.85 13.41 -7.51
N SER A 62 -10.12 13.76 -7.31
CA SER A 62 -10.94 13.15 -6.24
C SER A 62 -11.15 11.66 -6.51
N ALA A 63 -11.45 11.27 -7.75
CA ALA A 63 -11.73 9.89 -8.11
C ALA A 63 -10.51 8.95 -7.95
N ALA A 64 -9.29 9.44 -8.23
CA ALA A 64 -8.06 8.66 -8.06
C ALA A 64 -7.74 8.43 -6.56
N VAL A 65 -7.90 9.47 -5.74
CA VAL A 65 -7.73 9.36 -4.27
C VAL A 65 -8.82 8.46 -3.68
N ASP A 66 -10.07 8.59 -4.13
CA ASP A 66 -11.17 7.72 -3.75
C ASP A 66 -10.87 6.26 -4.11
N SER A 67 -10.24 6.02 -5.27
CA SER A 67 -9.85 4.68 -5.70
C SER A 67 -8.76 4.06 -4.81
N ILE A 68 -7.73 4.81 -4.42
CA ILE A 68 -6.65 4.30 -3.54
C ILE A 68 -7.17 4.11 -2.11
N CYS A 69 -8.01 5.02 -1.63
CA CYS A 69 -8.62 4.88 -0.32
C CYS A 69 -9.61 3.70 -0.25
N SER A 70 -10.35 3.42 -1.33
CA SER A 70 -11.16 2.21 -1.47
C SER A 70 -10.28 0.96 -1.46
N LEU A 71 -9.19 0.95 -2.22
CA LEU A 71 -8.21 -0.14 -2.21
C LEU A 71 -7.73 -0.45 -0.77
N VAL A 72 -7.28 0.57 -0.03
CA VAL A 72 -6.71 0.39 1.31
C VAL A 72 -7.76 -0.05 2.34
N ARG A 73 -8.94 0.59 2.35
CA ARG A 73 -9.94 0.40 3.41
C ARG A 73 -10.94 -0.71 3.13
N LYS A 74 -11.01 -1.20 1.89
CA LYS A 74 -11.92 -2.25 1.47
C LYS A 74 -11.16 -3.45 0.94
N ASP A 75 -10.53 -3.32 -0.23
CA ASP A 75 -9.96 -4.47 -0.94
C ASP A 75 -8.79 -5.11 -0.16
N MET A 76 -7.90 -4.30 0.42
CA MET A 76 -6.79 -4.78 1.25
C MET A 76 -7.23 -5.14 2.67
N ALA A 77 -8.25 -4.48 3.22
CA ALA A 77 -8.72 -4.76 4.57
C ALA A 77 -9.40 -6.14 4.71
N GLU A 78 -9.91 -6.68 3.60
CA GLU A 78 -10.49 -8.03 3.53
C GLU A 78 -9.43 -9.14 3.31
N GLN A 79 -8.17 -8.78 3.05
CA GLN A 79 -7.10 -9.74 2.79
C GLN A 79 -6.52 -10.34 4.08
N VAL A 80 -6.12 -11.60 3.97
CA VAL A 80 -5.36 -12.33 4.99
C VAL A 80 -4.21 -13.03 4.27
N HIS A 81 -3.00 -12.87 4.80
CA HIS A 81 -1.81 -13.54 4.26
C HIS A 81 -1.28 -14.54 5.27
N VAL A 82 -0.69 -15.63 4.79
CA VAL A 82 -0.03 -16.64 5.63
C VAL A 82 1.47 -16.39 5.60
N VAL A 83 2.11 -16.35 6.78
CA VAL A 83 3.58 -16.19 6.85
C VAL A 83 4.25 -17.36 6.12
N GLY A 84 5.18 -17.06 5.23
CA GLY A 84 5.85 -18.04 4.36
C GLY A 84 5.20 -18.23 2.98
N GLU A 85 3.97 -17.77 2.79
CA GLU A 85 3.23 -17.91 1.52
C GLU A 85 3.01 -16.56 0.83
N GLY A 86 2.91 -16.59 -0.51
CA GLY A 86 2.77 -15.39 -1.32
C GLY A 86 3.89 -14.38 -1.11
N THR A 87 3.71 -13.19 -1.65
CA THR A 87 4.71 -12.14 -1.64
C THR A 87 4.87 -11.54 -0.24
N ILE A 88 3.76 -11.15 0.38
CA ILE A 88 3.78 -10.50 1.70
C ILE A 88 4.23 -11.48 2.79
N GLY A 89 3.75 -12.72 2.75
CA GLY A 89 4.10 -13.74 3.74
C GLY A 89 5.54 -14.20 3.64
N ARG A 90 6.11 -14.33 2.43
CA ARG A 90 7.54 -14.64 2.26
C ARG A 90 8.44 -13.53 2.79
N VAL A 91 8.07 -12.26 2.63
CA VAL A 91 8.81 -11.14 3.22
C VAL A 91 8.84 -11.24 4.74
N ALA A 92 7.70 -11.54 5.38
CA ALA A 92 7.64 -11.76 6.82
C ALA A 92 8.50 -12.94 7.27
N PHE A 93 8.48 -14.05 6.53
CA PHE A 93 9.20 -15.27 6.87
C PHE A 93 10.72 -15.13 6.71
N THR A 94 11.16 -14.53 5.60
CA THR A 94 12.59 -14.40 5.27
C THR A 94 13.25 -13.21 5.96
N GLY A 95 12.47 -12.22 6.42
CA GLY A 95 12.98 -10.96 6.94
C GLY A 95 13.65 -10.07 5.88
N SER A 96 13.49 -10.40 4.59
CA SER A 96 14.06 -9.63 3.47
C SER A 96 13.02 -8.67 2.90
N HIS A 97 13.37 -7.40 2.73
CA HIS A 97 12.50 -6.42 2.09
C HIS A 97 12.36 -6.71 0.59
N GLN A 98 11.22 -6.35 0.01
CA GLN A 98 10.96 -6.49 -1.42
C GLN A 98 10.47 -5.17 -2.03
N TRP A 99 11.00 -4.85 -3.21
CA TRP A 99 10.61 -3.68 -4.00
C TRP A 99 10.05 -4.16 -5.34
N ILE A 100 8.89 -3.66 -5.72
CA ILE A 100 8.14 -4.07 -6.92
C ILE A 100 7.87 -2.82 -7.75
N ILE A 101 8.18 -2.87 -9.04
CA ILE A 101 7.92 -1.79 -10.00
C ILE A 101 7.12 -2.37 -11.17
N HIS A 102 5.97 -1.77 -11.48
CA HIS A 102 5.04 -2.17 -12.53
C HIS A 102 4.99 -1.11 -13.65
N GLY A 103 4.94 -1.55 -14.92
CA GLY A 103 4.82 -0.65 -16.06
C GLY A 103 6.14 0.00 -16.52
N THR A 104 7.27 -0.66 -16.29
CA THR A 104 8.51 -0.34 -17.01
C THR A 104 8.52 -1.08 -18.34
N ALA A 105 9.36 -0.67 -19.30
CA ALA A 105 9.51 -1.35 -20.59
C ALA A 105 9.91 -2.84 -20.48
N ASP A 106 10.22 -3.30 -19.26
CA ASP A 106 10.61 -4.66 -18.90
C ASP A 106 9.54 -5.33 -17.99
N ASP A 107 8.26 -5.09 -18.28
CA ASP A 107 7.11 -5.68 -17.56
C ASP A 107 7.09 -7.23 -17.63
N HIS A 108 8.02 -7.82 -18.39
CA HIS A 108 8.36 -9.23 -18.40
C HIS A 108 9.06 -9.72 -17.12
N GLY A 109 9.45 -8.83 -16.21
CA GLY A 109 10.16 -9.15 -14.96
C GLY A 109 9.28 -9.51 -13.76
N LEU A 110 7.97 -9.22 -13.78
CA LEU A 110 7.07 -9.55 -12.68
C LEU A 110 6.57 -11.00 -12.81
N SER A 111 6.80 -11.82 -11.79
CA SER A 111 6.20 -13.15 -11.71
C SER A 111 4.67 -13.05 -11.75
N SER A 112 4.01 -13.97 -12.45
CA SER A 112 2.54 -14.07 -12.50
C SER A 112 1.90 -14.14 -11.12
N GLU A 113 2.61 -14.69 -10.13
CA GLU A 113 2.15 -14.73 -8.73
C GLU A 113 2.07 -13.31 -8.14
N VAL A 114 3.12 -12.51 -8.29
CA VAL A 114 3.19 -11.12 -7.82
C VAL A 114 2.17 -10.26 -8.56
N ALA A 115 2.04 -10.46 -9.87
CA ALA A 115 1.06 -9.75 -10.69
C ALA A 115 -0.37 -10.00 -10.24
N SER A 116 -0.69 -11.25 -9.91
CA SER A 116 -2.02 -11.64 -9.41
C SER A 116 -2.28 -11.13 -8.00
N GLU A 117 -1.30 -11.23 -7.10
CA GLU A 117 -1.45 -10.81 -5.70
C GLU A 117 -1.60 -9.28 -5.57
N MET A 118 -0.87 -8.52 -6.40
CA MET A 118 -0.87 -7.06 -6.37
C MET A 118 -1.86 -6.43 -7.39
N HIS A 119 -2.77 -7.23 -7.95
CA HIS A 119 -3.65 -6.81 -9.04
C HIS A 119 -4.51 -5.58 -8.69
N TYR A 120 -5.07 -5.53 -7.48
CA TYR A 120 -5.89 -4.40 -7.04
C TYR A 120 -5.09 -3.09 -6.93
N GLN A 121 -3.84 -3.18 -6.46
CA GLN A 121 -2.92 -2.06 -6.36
C GLN A 121 -2.62 -1.52 -7.76
N PHE A 122 -2.28 -2.39 -8.71
CA PHE A 122 -2.01 -1.99 -10.10
C PHE A 122 -3.23 -1.38 -10.78
N ARG A 123 -4.43 -1.90 -10.52
CA ARG A 123 -5.69 -1.31 -11.01
C ARG A 123 -5.98 0.08 -10.45
N ALA A 124 -5.54 0.36 -9.21
CA ALA A 124 -5.63 1.69 -8.60
C ALA A 124 -4.53 2.65 -9.10
N GLY A 125 -3.71 2.24 -10.08
CA GLY A 125 -2.65 3.07 -10.67
C GLY A 125 -1.35 3.09 -9.89
N ILE A 126 -1.17 2.18 -8.93
CA ILE A 126 0.08 2.03 -8.18
C ILE A 126 1.13 1.42 -9.11
N LYS A 127 2.32 2.02 -9.12
CA LYS A 127 3.46 1.60 -9.94
C LYS A 127 4.59 1.05 -9.11
N THR A 128 4.80 1.59 -7.91
CA THR A 128 5.85 1.12 -7.00
C THR A 128 5.22 0.60 -5.72
N ILE A 129 5.62 -0.60 -5.29
CA ILE A 129 5.23 -1.20 -4.02
C ILE A 129 6.49 -1.61 -3.25
N ALA A 130 6.59 -1.19 -1.99
CA ALA A 130 7.63 -1.63 -1.07
C ALA A 130 7.01 -2.47 0.05
N ILE A 131 7.60 -3.63 0.34
CA ILE A 131 7.15 -4.55 1.38
C ILE A 131 8.32 -4.77 2.34
N ILE A 132 8.14 -4.33 3.58
CA ILE A 132 9.21 -4.20 4.57
C ILE A 132 8.80 -4.99 5.83
N PRO A 133 9.57 -6.01 6.24
CA PRO A 133 9.26 -6.76 7.45
C PRO A 133 9.54 -5.93 8.70
N VAL A 134 8.63 -5.97 9.67
CA VAL A 134 8.73 -5.29 10.97
C VAL A 134 8.60 -6.35 12.07
N LEU A 135 9.60 -7.20 12.20
CA LEU A 135 9.54 -8.36 13.08
C LEU A 135 9.63 -7.99 14.58
N PRO A 136 8.95 -8.73 15.48
CA PRO A 136 8.01 -9.83 15.21
C PRO A 136 6.56 -9.33 14.95
N ARG A 137 6.36 -8.02 14.77
CA ARG A 137 5.04 -7.38 14.80
C ARG A 137 4.24 -7.59 13.52
N GLY A 138 4.89 -7.69 12.37
CA GLY A 138 4.19 -7.76 11.09
C GLY A 138 5.00 -7.27 9.89
N VAL A 139 4.29 -6.71 8.90
CA VAL A 139 4.86 -6.21 7.65
C VAL A 139 4.26 -4.84 7.33
N LEU A 140 5.12 -3.91 6.91
CA LEU A 140 4.73 -2.62 6.35
C LEU A 140 4.69 -2.74 4.83
N GLN A 141 3.57 -2.37 4.21
CA GLN A 141 3.45 -2.25 2.76
C GLN A 141 3.18 -0.80 2.38
N LEU A 142 3.96 -0.29 1.43
CA LEU A 142 3.85 1.07 0.91
C LEU A 142 3.55 0.99 -0.59
N GLY A 143 2.78 1.94 -1.11
CA GLY A 143 2.55 2.04 -2.55
C GLY A 143 2.56 3.48 -3.05
N SER A 144 3.07 3.66 -4.27
CA SER A 144 3.15 4.94 -4.96
C SER A 144 2.61 4.83 -6.38
N THR A 145 1.88 5.84 -6.84
CA THR A 145 1.47 5.98 -8.25
C THR A 145 2.61 6.44 -9.16
N GLY A 146 3.70 6.95 -8.57
CA GLY A 146 4.96 7.23 -9.25
C GLY A 146 5.94 6.06 -9.17
N VAL A 147 6.97 6.11 -10.01
CA VAL A 147 8.15 5.24 -9.85
C VAL A 147 9.08 5.91 -8.83
N VAL A 148 9.37 5.21 -7.74
CA VAL A 148 10.24 5.65 -6.64
C VAL A 148 11.53 4.85 -6.64
#